data_AF-A0A327V4E0-F1
#
_entry.id   AF-A0A327V4E0-F1
#
_cell.length_a   1.000
_cell.length_b   1.000
_cell.length_c   1.000
_cell.angle_alpha   90.00
_cell.angle_beta   90.00
_cell.angle_gamma   90.00
#
_symmetry.space_group_name_H-M   'P 1'
#
loop_
_entity.id
_entity.type
_entity.pdbx_description
1 polymer ?
#
loop_
_entity_poly.entity_id
_entity_poly.type
_entity_poly.pdbx_seq_one_letter_code
_entity_poly.pdbx_strand_id
1 'polypeptide(L)'
;MFAYAPARTALVVGPISTADERDRLRKFGIDVAVQVGAQVTVALHTDHAVSDYEAVYTLGSRVELRDSEGLVLVAEALAAGMEVEDTPDPKDCGTCDCGRLVTVHPRWNREGELVCTECSGWAPECAHCASDHSDFEPLEIVPIDDTFYPVHPACLAEARQMYAGCEFATV
;
A
#
# COMPACT_ATOMS: atom_id res chain seq x y z
N MET A 1 13.86 20.66 -1.79
CA MET A 1 13.68 19.37 -1.11
C MET A 1 12.19 19.26 -0.86
N PHE A 2 11.46 18.56 -1.74
CA PHE A 2 10.03 18.33 -1.50
C PHE A 2 9.96 17.31 -0.36
N ALA A 3 9.31 17.70 0.74
CA ALA A 3 8.95 16.76 1.79
C ALA A 3 7.82 15.91 1.22
N TYR A 4 8.17 14.76 0.63
CA TYR A 4 7.20 13.73 0.31
C TYR A 4 6.67 13.19 1.63
N ALA A 5 5.37 13.30 1.87
CA ALA A 5 4.69 12.56 2.92
C ALA A 5 4.04 11.32 2.28
N PRO A 6 4.32 10.09 2.75
CA PRO A 6 3.65 8.90 2.24
C PRO A 6 2.15 9.01 2.47
N ALA A 7 1.38 8.52 1.49
CA ALA A 7 -0.06 8.42 1.60
C ALA A 7 -0.45 7.52 2.78
N ARG A 8 -1.40 7.98 3.60
CA ARG A 8 -1.99 7.22 4.71
C ARG A 8 -3.04 6.24 4.23
N THR A 9 -3.78 6.61 3.18
CA THR A 9 -4.74 5.76 2.51
C THR A 9 -4.41 5.68 1.02
N ALA A 10 -4.43 4.48 0.47
CA ALA A 10 -4.09 4.27 -0.93
C ALA A 10 -5.05 3.28 -1.60
N LEU A 11 -5.38 3.56 -2.86
CA LEU A 11 -6.11 2.65 -3.72
C LEU A 11 -5.15 1.94 -4.66
N VAL A 12 -5.24 0.62 -4.75
CA VAL A 12 -4.45 -0.19 -5.68
C VAL A 12 -5.34 -0.66 -6.82
N VAL A 13 -4.95 -0.31 -8.04
CA VAL A 13 -5.71 -0.57 -9.28
C VAL A 13 -4.88 -1.43 -10.24
N GLY A 14 -5.54 -2.23 -11.05
CA GLY A 14 -4.88 -3.06 -12.04
C GLY A 14 -5.85 -4.07 -12.67
N PRO A 15 -5.34 -5.01 -13.48
CA PRO A 15 -6.17 -6.01 -14.12
C PRO A 15 -6.93 -6.87 -13.10
N ILE A 16 -8.22 -7.15 -13.37
CA ILE A 16 -9.10 -7.93 -12.49
C ILE A 16 -9.99 -8.96 -13.22
N SER A 17 -9.78 -9.17 -14.53
CA SER A 17 -10.67 -10.01 -15.36
C SER A 17 -10.64 -11.49 -14.93
N THR A 18 -9.47 -11.97 -14.51
CA THR A 18 -9.23 -13.37 -14.12
C THR A 18 -8.95 -13.51 -12.63
N ALA A 19 -9.11 -14.72 -12.07
CA ALA A 19 -8.77 -15.00 -10.68
C ALA A 19 -7.28 -14.73 -10.40
N ASP A 20 -6.40 -15.14 -11.30
CA ASP A 20 -4.94 -14.92 -11.20
C ASP A 20 -4.57 -13.44 -11.24
N GLU A 21 -5.32 -12.61 -11.97
CA GLU A 21 -5.14 -11.16 -11.98
C GLU A 21 -5.56 -10.55 -10.64
N ARG A 22 -6.71 -10.94 -10.10
CA ARG A 22 -7.17 -10.50 -8.78
C ARG A 22 -6.20 -10.92 -7.66
N ASP A 23 -5.68 -12.14 -7.72
CA ASP A 23 -4.70 -12.64 -6.75
C ASP A 23 -3.37 -11.88 -6.84
N ARG A 24 -2.91 -11.54 -8.05
CA ARG A 24 -1.72 -10.69 -8.25
C ARG A 24 -1.96 -9.29 -7.71
N LEU A 25 -3.13 -8.71 -7.98
CA LEU A 25 -3.49 -7.39 -7.49
C LEU A 25 -3.55 -7.34 -5.95
N ARG A 26 -4.14 -8.37 -5.31
CA ARG A 26 -4.11 -8.52 -3.85
C ARG A 26 -2.69 -8.60 -3.29
N LYS A 27 -1.82 -9.42 -3.89
CA LYS A 27 -0.41 -9.52 -3.46
C LYS A 27 0.33 -8.19 -3.59
N PHE A 28 0.12 -7.49 -4.70
CA PHE A 28 0.66 -6.15 -4.88
C PHE A 28 0.12 -5.16 -3.85
N GLY A 29 -1.17 -5.23 -3.51
CA GLY A 29 -1.75 -4.41 -2.43
C GLY A 29 -1.10 -4.65 -1.06
N ILE A 30 -0.76 -5.89 -0.75
CA ILE A 30 0.01 -6.24 0.46
C ILE A 30 1.42 -5.61 0.39
N ASP A 31 2.11 -5.73 -0.75
CA ASP A 31 3.43 -5.14 -0.92
C ASP A 31 3.39 -3.61 -0.74
N VAL A 32 2.35 -2.94 -1.27
CA VAL A 32 2.13 -1.50 -1.09
C VAL A 32 1.91 -1.18 0.39
N ALA A 33 1.04 -1.92 1.08
CA ALA A 33 0.77 -1.69 2.50
C ALA A 33 2.05 -1.83 3.35
N VAL A 34 2.86 -2.86 3.07
CA VAL A 34 4.12 -3.12 3.79
C VAL A 34 5.17 -2.07 3.48
N GLN A 35 5.37 -1.72 2.21
CA GLN A 35 6.49 -0.87 1.81
C GLN A 35 6.20 0.61 1.96
N VAL A 36 4.95 1.04 1.76
CA VAL A 36 4.53 2.45 1.87
C VAL A 36 4.07 2.76 3.30
N GLY A 37 3.53 1.77 4.02
CA GLY A 37 2.94 2.00 5.35
C GLY A 37 1.54 2.59 5.31
N ALA A 38 0.84 2.43 4.19
CA ALA A 38 -0.50 2.94 3.99
C ALA A 38 -1.56 1.89 4.35
N GLN A 39 -2.74 2.34 4.76
CA GLN A 39 -3.95 1.53 4.62
C GLN A 39 -4.26 1.41 3.12
N VAL A 40 -4.27 0.18 2.61
CA VAL A 40 -4.40 -0.08 1.17
C VAL A 40 -5.70 -0.80 0.87
N THR A 41 -6.54 -0.25 -0.01
CA THR A 41 -7.67 -0.98 -0.60
C THR A 41 -7.33 -1.41 -2.01
N VAL A 42 -7.62 -2.66 -2.37
CA VAL A 42 -7.49 -3.15 -3.74
C VAL A 42 -8.83 -3.00 -4.47
N ALA A 43 -8.81 -2.35 -5.63
CA ALA A 43 -9.99 -2.14 -6.45
C ALA A 43 -10.33 -3.41 -7.25
N LEU A 44 -11.30 -4.19 -6.77
CA LEU A 44 -11.85 -5.35 -7.50
C LEU A 44 -13.09 -5.02 -8.33
N HIS A 45 -13.50 -3.77 -8.32
CA HIS A 45 -14.60 -3.19 -9.08
C HIS A 45 -14.40 -1.67 -9.21
N THR A 46 -15.29 -0.97 -9.92
CA THR A 46 -15.22 0.48 -10.14
C THR A 46 -15.91 1.32 -9.08
N ASP A 47 -16.61 0.71 -8.11
CA ASP A 47 -17.45 1.41 -7.13
C ASP A 47 -16.62 2.02 -5.97
N HIS A 48 -15.48 2.63 -6.28
CA HIS A 48 -14.63 3.34 -5.33
C HIS A 48 -14.69 4.84 -5.61
N ALA A 49 -14.95 5.63 -4.58
CA ALA A 49 -14.73 7.07 -4.66
C ALA A 49 -13.23 7.33 -4.53
N VAL A 50 -12.54 7.60 -5.64
CA VAL A 50 -11.08 7.82 -5.64
C VAL A 50 -10.66 8.95 -4.69
N SER A 51 -11.53 9.92 -4.43
CA SER A 51 -11.32 11.02 -3.50
C SER A 51 -11.19 10.63 -2.03
N ASP A 52 -11.54 9.39 -1.67
CA ASP A 52 -11.41 8.88 -0.30
C ASP A 52 -9.97 8.42 0.01
N TYR A 53 -9.10 8.42 -1.00
CA TYR A 53 -7.71 7.99 -0.93
C TYR A 53 -6.76 9.17 -1.12
N GLU A 54 -5.54 9.08 -0.58
CA GLU A 54 -4.51 10.10 -0.77
C GLU A 54 -3.63 9.81 -1.99
N ALA A 55 -3.50 8.54 -2.39
CA ALA A 55 -2.75 8.12 -3.57
C ALA A 55 -3.39 6.92 -4.27
N VAL A 56 -3.05 6.75 -5.56
CA VAL A 56 -3.39 5.55 -6.33
C VAL A 56 -2.12 4.87 -6.82
N TYR A 57 -2.02 3.56 -6.63
CA TYR A 57 -0.93 2.74 -7.14
C TYR A 57 -1.44 1.78 -8.20
N THR A 58 -0.76 1.68 -9.34
CA THR A 58 -1.16 0.79 -10.43
C THR A 58 -0.27 -0.45 -10.47
N LEU A 59 -0.87 -1.65 -10.52
CA LEU A 59 -0.15 -2.88 -10.87
C LEU A 59 0.10 -2.90 -12.40
N GLY A 60 1.35 -2.71 -12.80
CA GLY A 60 1.75 -2.38 -14.17
C GLY A 60 1.94 -0.88 -14.34
N SER A 61 1.60 -0.34 -15.52
CA SER A 61 1.68 1.10 -15.79
C SER A 61 0.35 1.64 -16.28
N ARG A 62 -0.01 2.86 -15.84
CA ARG A 62 -1.20 3.59 -16.30
C ARG A 62 -1.30 3.78 -17.82
N VAL A 63 -0.18 3.73 -18.55
CA VAL A 63 -0.19 3.85 -20.04
C VAL A 63 -0.36 2.51 -20.75
N GLU A 64 -0.12 1.40 -20.03
CA GLU A 64 -0.23 0.04 -20.55
C GLU A 64 -1.48 -0.67 -20.08
N LEU A 65 -2.18 -0.13 -19.07
CA LEU A 65 -3.44 -0.64 -18.57
C LEU A 65 -4.46 -0.80 -19.69
N ARG A 66 -5.08 -1.98 -19.78
CA ARG A 66 -6.08 -2.31 -20.82
C ARG A 66 -7.43 -2.70 -20.27
N ASP A 67 -7.53 -2.96 -18.97
CA ASP A 67 -8.81 -3.21 -18.32
C ASP A 67 -9.59 -1.90 -18.16
N SER A 68 -10.87 -1.94 -18.49
CA SER A 68 -11.75 -0.77 -18.44
C SER A 68 -11.91 -0.23 -17.03
N GLU A 69 -11.97 -1.12 -16.06
CA GLU A 69 -12.28 -0.83 -14.66
C GLU A 69 -11.16 -0.03 -14.00
N GLY A 70 -9.90 -0.47 -14.11
CA GLY A 70 -8.76 0.27 -13.62
C GLY A 70 -8.52 1.56 -14.39
N LEU A 71 -8.78 1.58 -15.71
CA LEU A 71 -8.66 2.81 -16.51
C LEU A 71 -9.62 3.91 -16.05
N VAL A 72 -10.85 3.57 -15.67
CA VAL A 72 -11.82 4.53 -15.13
C VAL A 72 -11.30 5.13 -13.83
N LEU A 73 -10.87 4.30 -12.88
CA LEU A 73 -10.37 4.77 -11.58
C LEU A 73 -9.10 5.62 -11.71
N VAL A 74 -8.18 5.23 -12.60
CA VAL A 74 -6.98 6.04 -12.91
C VAL A 74 -7.38 7.38 -13.52
N ALA A 75 -8.32 7.40 -14.47
CA ALA A 75 -8.78 8.63 -15.10
C ALA A 75 -9.46 9.58 -14.11
N GLU A 76 -10.28 9.04 -13.19
CA GLU A 76 -10.92 9.80 -12.12
C GLU A 76 -9.89 10.39 -11.16
N ALA A 77 -8.90 9.61 -10.72
CA ALA A 77 -7.83 10.07 -9.85
C ALA A 77 -7.02 11.22 -10.48
N LEU A 78 -6.65 11.07 -11.76
CA LEU A 78 -5.96 12.11 -12.52
C LEU A 78 -6.83 13.38 -12.69
N ALA A 79 -8.13 13.22 -12.95
CA ALA A 79 -9.07 14.34 -13.05
C ALA A 79 -9.24 15.09 -11.72
N ALA A 80 -9.13 14.39 -10.59
CA ALA A 80 -9.13 14.96 -9.25
C ALA A 80 -7.77 15.58 -8.86
N GLY A 81 -6.74 15.47 -9.70
CA GLY A 81 -5.40 15.99 -9.42
C GLY A 81 -4.61 15.15 -8.41
N MET A 82 -4.99 13.89 -8.22
CA MET A 82 -4.31 12.96 -7.32
C MET A 82 -3.02 12.43 -7.94
N GLU A 83 -2.09 12.03 -7.05
CA GLU A 83 -0.89 11.31 -7.46
C GLU A 83 -1.24 9.86 -7.82
N VAL A 84 -0.80 9.45 -9.02
CA VAL A 84 -0.94 8.08 -9.52
C VAL A 84 0.45 7.53 -9.79
N GLU A 85 0.83 6.51 -9.02
CA GLU A 85 2.12 5.86 -9.03
C GLU A 85 2.07 4.54 -9.80
N ASP A 86 2.92 4.40 -10.81
CA ASP A 86 3.03 3.17 -11.58
C ASP A 86 3.90 2.14 -10.83
N THR A 87 3.71 0.84 -11.13
CA THR A 87 4.68 -0.17 -10.68
C THR A 87 6.05 0.16 -11.28
N PRO A 88 7.12 0.20 -10.47
CA PRO A 88 8.47 0.46 -10.95
C PRO A 88 8.95 -0.56 -11.99
N ASP A 89 9.85 -0.14 -12.87
CA ASP A 89 10.55 -1.07 -13.76
C ASP A 89 11.37 -2.06 -12.91
N PRO A 90 11.39 -3.37 -13.25
CA PRO A 90 12.16 -4.36 -12.51
C PRO A 90 13.64 -4.02 -12.31
N LYS A 91 14.24 -3.20 -13.18
CA LYS A 91 15.64 -2.75 -13.05
C LYS A 91 15.85 -1.71 -11.94
N ASP A 92 14.78 -1.01 -11.56
CA ASP A 92 14.78 0.04 -10.54
C ASP A 92 14.41 -0.51 -9.15
N CYS A 93 13.93 -1.78 -9.11
CA CYS A 93 13.69 -2.54 -7.91
C CYS A 93 14.99 -3.19 -7.38
N GLY A 94 15.03 -3.47 -6.08
CA GLY A 94 16.21 -4.10 -5.48
C GLY A 94 16.09 -4.24 -3.98
N THR A 95 17.23 -4.48 -3.33
CA THR A 95 17.30 -4.65 -1.88
C THR A 95 17.97 -3.44 -1.26
N CYS A 96 17.33 -2.83 -0.26
CA CYS A 96 17.95 -1.82 0.57
C CYS A 96 19.05 -2.46 1.45
N ASP A 97 20.06 -1.70 1.85
CA ASP A 97 21.15 -2.15 2.73
C ASP A 97 20.68 -2.83 4.04
N CYS A 98 19.50 -2.49 4.54
CA CYS A 98 18.90 -3.17 5.70
C CYS A 98 18.36 -4.58 5.39
N GLY A 99 18.50 -5.05 4.15
CA GLY A 99 18.06 -6.37 3.67
C GLY A 99 16.61 -6.43 3.17
N ARG A 100 15.86 -5.32 3.23
CA ARG A 100 14.46 -5.28 2.77
C ARG A 100 14.37 -5.11 1.26
N LEU A 101 13.52 -5.91 0.64
CA LEU A 101 13.17 -5.78 -0.77
C LEU A 101 12.33 -4.51 -0.99
N VAL A 102 12.62 -3.76 -2.05
CA VAL A 102 11.91 -2.55 -2.46
C VAL A 102 11.44 -2.74 -3.91
N THR A 103 10.13 -2.84 -4.08
CA THR A 103 9.46 -3.14 -5.36
C THR A 103 8.28 -2.23 -5.68
N VAL A 104 7.79 -1.45 -4.71
CA VAL A 104 6.63 -0.57 -4.91
C VAL A 104 7.06 0.86 -5.16
N HIS A 105 8.01 1.35 -4.37
CA HIS A 105 8.38 2.75 -4.40
C HIS A 105 9.89 2.90 -4.13
N PRO A 106 10.75 2.55 -5.11
CA PRO A 106 12.19 2.63 -4.98
C PRO A 106 12.63 4.08 -4.80
N ARG A 107 13.39 4.32 -3.73
CA ARG A 107 13.98 5.62 -3.43
C ARG A 107 15.48 5.52 -3.48
N TRP A 108 16.12 6.55 -3.98
CA TRP A 108 17.57 6.63 -4.05
C TRP A 108 18.05 7.75 -3.13
N ASN A 109 19.03 7.44 -2.26
CA ASN A 109 19.66 8.45 -1.42
C ASN A 109 20.59 9.35 -2.24
N ARG A 110 21.32 10.28 -1.59
CA ARG A 110 22.19 11.23 -2.30
C ARG A 110 23.41 10.56 -2.91
N GLU A 111 23.76 9.41 -2.37
CA GLU A 111 24.86 8.54 -2.75
C GLU A 111 24.48 7.65 -3.95
N GLY A 112 23.21 7.65 -4.35
CA GLY A 112 22.71 6.83 -5.44
C GLY A 112 22.56 5.37 -5.02
N GLU A 113 22.16 5.11 -3.78
CA GLU A 113 21.84 3.79 -3.25
C GLU A 113 20.33 3.67 -3.02
N LEU A 114 19.79 2.49 -3.32
CA LEU A 114 18.39 2.17 -3.11
C LEU A 114 18.09 2.04 -1.61
N VAL A 115 17.10 2.79 -1.12
CA VAL A 115 16.68 2.80 0.27
C VAL A 115 15.19 2.48 0.40
N CYS A 116 14.83 1.70 1.42
CA CYS A 116 13.43 1.48 1.78
C CYS A 116 12.86 2.71 2.49
N THR A 117 11.53 2.76 2.63
CA THR A 117 10.81 3.86 3.30
C THR A 117 11.38 4.15 4.69
N GLU A 118 11.61 3.13 5.51
CA GLU A 118 12.20 3.27 6.85
C GLU A 118 13.63 3.84 6.82
N CYS A 119 14.51 3.28 6.00
CA CYS A 119 15.88 3.78 5.87
C CYS A 119 15.95 5.17 5.23
N SER A 120 14.91 5.60 4.51
CA SER A 120 14.77 6.97 4.01
C SER A 120 14.35 7.98 5.09
N GLY A 121 14.13 7.52 6.33
CA GLY A 121 13.73 8.35 7.47
C GLY A 121 12.22 8.45 7.65
N TRP A 122 11.42 7.62 6.98
CA TRP A 122 9.97 7.57 7.11
C TRP A 122 9.53 6.28 7.79
N ALA A 123 8.92 6.40 8.97
CA ALA A 123 8.31 5.26 9.64
C ALA A 123 6.88 5.06 9.13
N PRO A 124 6.50 3.84 8.70
CA PRO A 124 5.11 3.54 8.37
C PRO A 124 4.23 3.70 9.63
N GLU A 125 3.05 4.33 9.48
CA GLU A 125 2.13 4.57 10.60
C GLU A 125 1.27 3.33 10.86
N CYS A 126 1.06 2.98 12.13
CA CYS A 126 0.12 1.94 12.50
C CYS A 126 -1.33 2.44 12.34
N ALA A 127 -2.14 1.72 11.57
CA ALA A 127 -3.53 2.06 11.29
C ALA A 127 -4.44 2.06 12.53
N HIS A 128 -4.02 1.42 13.64
CA HIS A 128 -4.79 1.39 14.89
C HIS A 128 -4.49 2.59 15.80
N CYS A 129 -3.22 2.82 16.14
CA CYS A 129 -2.83 3.84 17.12
C CYS A 129 -2.36 5.15 16.48
N ALA A 130 -2.24 5.20 15.15
CA ALA A 130 -1.75 6.34 14.37
C ALA A 130 -0.39 6.89 14.84
N SER A 131 0.37 6.10 15.60
CA SER A 131 1.71 6.48 16.03
C SER A 131 2.74 5.99 15.02
N ASP A 132 3.69 6.88 14.72
CA ASP A 132 4.99 6.60 14.13
C ASP A 132 5.99 6.05 15.17
N HIS A 133 5.59 6.07 16.44
CA HIS A 133 6.35 5.64 17.59
C HIS A 133 5.83 4.30 18.13
N SER A 134 6.55 3.22 17.80
CA SER A 134 6.96 2.20 18.77
C SER A 134 8.07 1.35 18.15
N ASP A 135 9.30 1.60 18.59
CA ASP A 135 10.41 0.65 18.62
C ASP A 135 10.67 -0.21 17.36
N PHE A 136 10.71 0.34 16.14
CA PHE A 136 11.07 -0.41 14.92
C PHE A 136 10.34 -1.76 14.78
N GLU A 137 9.18 -1.93 15.43
CA GLU A 137 8.49 -3.21 15.42
C GLU A 137 7.89 -3.38 14.03
N PRO A 138 8.15 -4.52 13.36
CA PRO A 138 7.57 -4.77 12.05
C PRO A 138 6.05 -4.76 12.16
N LEU A 139 5.40 -3.95 11.33
CA LEU A 139 3.93 -3.92 11.23
C LEU A 139 3.43 -5.26 10.67
N GLU A 140 2.37 -5.78 11.26
CA GLU A 140 1.61 -6.90 10.73
C GLU A 140 0.50 -6.37 9.80
N ILE A 141 0.34 -7.01 8.64
CA ILE A 141 -0.75 -6.69 7.73
C ILE A 141 -2.00 -7.49 8.12
N VAL A 142 -3.04 -6.77 8.51
CA VAL A 142 -4.35 -7.34 8.82
C VAL A 142 -5.28 -7.14 7.62
N PRO A 143 -5.68 -8.20 6.90
CA PRO A 143 -6.66 -8.10 5.83
C PRO A 143 -8.08 -8.04 6.40
N ILE A 144 -8.90 -7.11 5.90
CA ILE A 144 -10.35 -7.07 6.08
C ILE A 144 -10.96 -6.83 4.69
N ASP A 145 -11.67 -7.82 4.17
CA ASP A 145 -12.18 -7.85 2.80
C ASP A 145 -11.07 -7.62 1.74
N ASP A 146 -11.12 -6.47 1.06
CA ASP A 146 -10.15 -6.04 0.05
C ASP A 146 -9.23 -4.92 0.55
N THR A 147 -9.22 -4.67 1.87
CA THR A 147 -8.39 -3.65 2.51
C THR A 147 -7.36 -4.27 3.44
N PHE A 148 -6.14 -3.75 3.39
CA PHE A 148 -4.98 -4.19 4.15
C PHE A 148 -4.56 -3.10 5.11
N TYR A 149 -4.54 -3.42 6.39
CA TYR A 149 -4.21 -2.49 7.47
C TYR A 149 -2.86 -2.84 8.08
N PRO A 150 -1.84 -1.97 8.00
CA PRO A 150 -0.60 -2.16 8.72
C PRO A 150 -0.78 -1.82 10.20
N VAL A 151 -0.58 -2.79 11.10
CA VAL A 151 -0.87 -2.65 12.53
C VAL A 151 0.28 -3.20 13.37
N HIS A 152 0.65 -2.52 14.45
CA HIS A 152 1.63 -3.05 15.41
C HIS A 152 1.12 -4.37 16.03
N PRO A 153 1.98 -5.39 16.19
CA PRO A 153 1.61 -6.65 16.85
C PRO A 153 0.98 -6.44 18.24
N ALA A 154 1.49 -5.48 19.01
CA ALA A 154 0.96 -5.13 20.32
C ALA A 154 -0.47 -4.56 20.24
N CYS A 155 -0.73 -3.64 19.31
CA CYS A 155 -2.07 -3.09 19.07
C CYS A 155 -3.05 -4.18 18.63
N LEU A 156 -2.60 -5.11 17.78
CA LEU A 156 -3.41 -6.23 17.35
C LEU A 156 -3.72 -7.19 18.52
N ALA A 157 -2.76 -7.44 19.39
CA ALA A 157 -2.96 -8.26 20.59
C ALA A 157 -3.96 -7.62 21.57
N GLU A 158 -3.87 -6.31 21.79
CA GLU A 158 -4.83 -5.55 22.59
C GLU A 158 -6.24 -5.63 22.01
N ALA A 159 -6.40 -5.36 20.71
CA ALA A 159 -7.69 -5.47 20.04
C ALA A 159 -8.28 -6.89 20.17
N ARG A 160 -7.48 -7.93 19.94
CA ARG A 160 -7.92 -9.33 20.12
C ARG A 160 -8.39 -9.63 21.54
N GLN A 161 -7.73 -9.09 22.56
CA GLN A 161 -8.14 -9.24 23.95
C GLN A 161 -9.45 -8.50 24.25
N MET A 162 -9.59 -7.26 23.76
CA MET A 162 -10.80 -6.44 23.95
C MET A 162 -12.04 -7.09 23.32
N TYR A 163 -11.87 -7.76 22.17
CA TYR A 163 -12.97 -8.37 21.41
C TYR A 163 -13.06 -9.90 21.54
N ALA A 164 -12.36 -10.52 22.51
CA ALA A 164 -12.27 -11.97 22.70
C ALA A 164 -13.60 -12.71 22.99
N GLY A 165 -14.74 -12.01 22.97
CA GLY A 165 -16.09 -12.57 23.12
C GLY A 165 -17.12 -12.04 22.11
N CYS A 166 -16.68 -11.27 21.10
CA CYS A 166 -17.55 -10.86 20.01
C CYS A 166 -17.53 -11.92 18.89
N GLU A 167 -18.67 -12.56 18.63
CA GLU A 167 -18.84 -13.59 17.57
C GLU A 167 -18.58 -13.10 16.13
N PHE A 168 -18.19 -11.84 15.94
CA PHE A 168 -17.80 -11.28 14.64
C PHE A 168 -16.32 -11.51 14.31
N ALA A 169 -15.52 -12.08 15.23
CA ALA A 169 -14.08 -12.22 15.08
C ALA A 169 -13.65 -13.60 14.53
N THR A 170 -14.12 -13.96 13.33
CA THR A 170 -13.41 -14.94 12.49
C THR A 170 -13.43 -14.42 11.06
N VAL A 171 -12.33 -13.79 10.66
CA VAL A 171 -11.94 -13.54 9.27
C VAL A 171 -10.53 -14.11 9.10
#